data_AF-A0A2T2WTW9-F1
#
_entry.id   AF-A0A2T2WTW9-F1
#
_cell.length_a   1.000
_cell.length_b   1.000
_cell.length_c   1.000
_cell.angle_alpha   90.00
_cell.angle_beta   90.00
_cell.angle_gamma   90.00
#
_symmetry.space_group_name_H-M   'P 1'
#
loop_
_entity.id
_entity.type
_entity.pdbx_description
1 polymer ?
#
loop_
_entity_poly.entity_id
_entity_poly.type
_entity_poly.pdbx_seq_one_letter_code
_entity_poly.pdbx_strand_id
1 'polypeptide(L)'
;RAPKILFAANYSHKLLANQEGWDDLMRSLPLPQQQKLLKLWMQDMSKQTQLQDDSLNWAVPLLHEATSSQILQQLQAVLEVTPENVRHEFWWTALEGSDCWTILAKPYGSNLVPDIIPVLQRAAKTMASTIWWQHWMTGVKTLIAVGAGDVSVWVPNILEALSQVQVDAVDPEFLRELERARNSRFKQASQTSKTTKDKKGRSSNKSRKSSLESASELSSTTIWVRLRELVTEGESAERVVLQQHKELQSKVTTLQTEQKNLRKELENIRAQLHEEINRREEVQIAYEHLSRTYADTEEKVTYLQNDIEEKHRIYHELQISHHELSILHEKTKIELSEWQRMADMWEHQSKQEREAGKLEFRDKLRRGPVRIASYVKDYLEHLLEGDSNPELIPSLALSFDELHRYLLSLADLPQEMRIRRELLPKPEDS
;
A
#
# COMPACT_ATOMS: atom_id res chain seq x y z
N ARG A 1 -18.08 2.74 -16.64
CA ARG A 1 -18.90 2.08 -15.58
C ARG A 1 -17.93 1.47 -14.59
N ALA A 2 -17.70 2.12 -13.45
CA ALA A 2 -16.76 1.67 -12.42
C ALA A 2 -17.32 0.46 -11.64
N PRO A 3 -16.46 -0.43 -11.09
CA PRO A 3 -16.93 -1.65 -10.46
C PRO A 3 -17.59 -1.36 -9.11
N LYS A 4 -18.81 -1.88 -8.92
CA LYS A 4 -19.49 -1.93 -7.62
C LYS A 4 -18.71 -2.92 -6.72
N ILE A 5 -17.99 -2.40 -5.75
CA ILE A 5 -17.41 -3.19 -4.68
C ILE A 5 -18.54 -3.46 -3.67
N LEU A 6 -19.02 -4.70 -3.65
CA LEU A 6 -20.00 -5.18 -2.69
C LEU A 6 -19.35 -5.32 -1.31
N PHE A 7 -19.69 -4.44 -0.38
CA PHE A 7 -19.35 -4.61 1.04
C PHE A 7 -20.26 -5.69 1.65
N ALA A 8 -19.64 -6.79 2.10
CA ALA A 8 -20.32 -7.83 2.85
C ALA A 8 -20.73 -7.32 4.23
N ALA A 9 -21.94 -7.70 4.61
CA ALA A 9 -22.69 -7.25 5.77
C ALA A 9 -22.07 -7.67 7.11
N ASN A 10 -22.04 -6.74 8.08
CA ASN A 10 -22.49 -6.94 9.47
C ASN A 10 -22.12 -5.79 10.43
N TYR A 11 -22.45 -4.51 10.16
CA TYR A 11 -22.38 -3.50 11.22
C TYR A 11 -23.49 -2.43 11.13
N SER A 12 -23.86 -1.93 12.30
CA SER A 12 -25.10 -1.25 12.69
C SER A 12 -25.70 -0.18 11.77
N HIS A 13 -27.04 -0.04 11.84
CA HIS A 13 -27.89 0.95 11.17
C HIS A 13 -27.47 2.44 11.28
N LYS A 14 -26.49 2.81 12.13
CA LYS A 14 -25.95 4.19 12.21
C LYS A 14 -24.95 4.53 11.09
N LEU A 15 -24.36 3.54 10.41
CA LEU A 15 -23.42 3.77 9.30
C LEU A 15 -24.11 4.02 7.95
N LEU A 16 -25.34 3.52 7.78
CA LEU A 16 -26.07 3.59 6.50
C LEU A 16 -26.58 5.00 6.16
N ALA A 17 -26.81 5.86 7.15
CA ALA A 17 -27.24 7.25 6.91
C ALA A 17 -26.10 8.18 6.43
N ASN A 18 -24.83 7.76 6.59
CA ASN A 18 -23.66 8.59 6.34
C ASN A 18 -22.80 8.10 5.15
N GLN A 19 -23.25 7.09 4.41
CA GLN A 19 -22.58 6.63 3.17
C GLN A 19 -22.63 7.68 2.07
N GLU A 20 -23.72 8.46 1.96
CA GLU A 20 -23.82 9.51 0.93
C GLU A 20 -22.78 10.63 1.15
N GLY A 21 -22.55 11.04 2.41
CA GLY A 21 -21.52 12.05 2.73
C GLY A 21 -20.09 11.56 2.50
N TRP A 22 -19.83 10.28 2.78
CA TRP A 22 -18.54 9.64 2.48
C TRP A 22 -18.33 9.48 0.98
N ASP A 23 -19.35 9.07 0.24
CA ASP A 23 -19.28 8.91 -1.21
C ASP A 23 -19.09 10.25 -1.92
N ASP A 24 -19.74 11.32 -1.46
CA ASP A 24 -19.59 12.66 -2.03
C ASP A 24 -18.21 13.28 -1.72
N LEU A 25 -17.67 13.08 -0.51
CA LEU A 25 -16.31 13.50 -0.15
C LEU A 25 -15.25 12.67 -0.87
N MET A 26 -15.47 11.36 -1.04
CA MET A 26 -14.58 10.54 -1.85
C MET A 26 -14.60 10.97 -3.30
N ARG A 27 -15.77 11.31 -3.88
CA ARG A 27 -15.88 11.78 -5.26
C ARG A 27 -15.24 13.15 -5.50
N SER A 28 -15.19 14.03 -4.50
CA SER A 28 -14.56 15.35 -4.63
C SER A 28 -13.03 15.30 -4.56
N LEU A 29 -12.45 14.20 -4.07
CA LEU A 29 -11.00 14.04 -3.95
C LEU A 29 -10.34 13.55 -5.25
N PRO A 30 -9.10 13.98 -5.55
CA PRO A 30 -8.28 13.37 -6.60
C PRO A 30 -8.05 11.87 -6.35
N LEU A 31 -8.07 11.07 -7.43
CA LEU A 31 -7.92 9.61 -7.40
C LEU A 31 -6.75 9.09 -6.51
N PRO A 32 -5.56 9.72 -6.48
CA PRO A 32 -4.48 9.29 -5.59
C PRO A 32 -4.81 9.43 -4.10
N GLN A 33 -5.60 10.43 -3.73
CA GLN A 33 -6.00 10.69 -2.35
C GLN A 33 -7.15 9.75 -1.92
N GLN A 34 -8.09 9.47 -2.83
CA GLN A 34 -9.13 8.45 -2.62
C GLN A 34 -8.53 7.07 -2.32
N GLN A 35 -7.60 6.61 -3.16
CA GLN A 35 -6.94 5.31 -2.99
C GLN A 35 -6.15 5.23 -1.68
N LYS A 36 -5.65 6.36 -1.18
CA LYS A 36 -4.86 6.43 0.05
C LYS A 36 -5.75 6.44 1.29
N LEU A 37 -6.84 7.21 1.29
CA LEU A 37 -7.87 7.16 2.33
C LEU A 37 -8.49 5.75 2.43
N LEU A 38 -8.78 5.11 1.30
CA LEU A 38 -9.20 3.71 1.25
C LEU A 38 -8.15 2.77 1.83
N LYS A 39 -6.86 2.95 1.50
CA LYS A 39 -5.77 2.14 2.07
C LYS A 39 -5.64 2.32 3.59
N LEU A 40 -5.71 3.54 4.11
CA LEU A 40 -5.65 3.84 5.55
C LEU A 40 -6.85 3.23 6.29
N TRP A 41 -8.04 3.36 5.71
CA TRP A 41 -9.27 2.79 6.27
C TRP A 41 -9.25 1.25 6.24
N MET A 42 -8.65 0.65 5.21
CA MET A 42 -8.46 -0.80 5.11
C MET A 42 -7.31 -1.34 5.97
N GLN A 43 -6.25 -0.58 6.21
CA GLN A 43 -5.10 -0.99 7.04
C GLN A 43 -5.46 -1.09 8.53
N ASP A 44 -6.35 -0.23 9.04
CA ASP A 44 -6.77 -0.28 10.45
C ASP A 44 -7.75 -1.44 10.75
N MET A 45 -8.42 -2.00 9.73
CA MET A 45 -9.13 -3.27 9.85
C MET A 45 -8.18 -4.45 10.19
N SER A 46 -6.87 -4.26 10.00
CA SER A 46 -5.84 -5.28 10.19
C SER A 46 -4.87 -5.00 11.36
N LYS A 47 -5.26 -4.23 12.39
CA LYS A 47 -4.61 -4.16 13.72
C LYS A 47 -3.07 -4.02 13.83
N GLN A 48 -2.32 -3.72 12.77
CA GLN A 48 -0.87 -3.51 12.84
C GLN A 48 -0.42 -2.59 11.72
N THR A 49 0.01 -1.35 12.04
CA THR A 49 1.37 -0.83 11.82
C THR A 49 1.43 0.69 12.01
N GLN A 50 2.58 1.16 12.52
CA GLN A 50 2.98 2.56 12.49
C GLN A 50 3.00 3.07 11.04
N LEU A 51 2.25 4.13 10.78
CA LEU A 51 2.24 4.83 9.51
C LEU A 51 3.59 5.53 9.31
N GLN A 52 4.28 5.25 8.20
CA GLN A 52 5.53 5.91 7.84
C GLN A 52 5.29 7.40 7.49
N ASP A 53 6.17 8.26 8.01
CA ASP A 53 6.09 9.73 8.05
C ASP A 53 5.94 10.42 6.68
N ASP A 54 6.47 9.88 5.59
CA ASP A 54 6.43 10.56 4.27
C ASP A 54 5.07 10.44 3.55
N SER A 55 4.12 9.72 4.12
CA SER A 55 2.83 9.43 3.48
C SER A 55 1.71 10.42 3.80
N LEU A 56 1.98 11.53 4.48
CA LEU A 56 0.98 12.18 5.32
C LEU A 56 0.57 13.62 4.92
N ASN A 57 1.08 14.14 3.79
CA ASN A 57 0.74 15.48 3.24
C ASN A 57 -0.64 15.61 2.55
N TRP A 58 -1.61 14.74 2.84
CA TRP A 58 -2.94 14.78 2.20
C TRP A 58 -3.97 15.62 2.97
N ALA A 59 -3.78 15.83 4.28
CA ALA A 59 -4.66 16.67 5.09
C ALA A 59 -4.55 18.16 4.73
N VAL A 60 -3.35 18.61 4.35
CA VAL A 60 -3.07 20.03 4.04
C VAL A 60 -3.81 20.50 2.78
N PRO A 61 -3.80 19.79 1.64
CA PRO A 61 -4.62 20.14 0.47
C PRO A 61 -6.13 20.15 0.77
N LEU A 62 -6.62 19.15 1.51
CA LEU A 62 -8.02 19.05 1.92
C LEU A 62 -8.50 20.27 2.73
N LEU A 63 -7.66 20.75 3.64
CA LEU A 63 -7.95 21.92 4.47
C LEU A 63 -7.80 23.23 3.70
N HIS A 64 -6.88 23.27 2.73
CA HIS A 64 -6.66 24.45 1.89
C HIS A 64 -7.79 24.65 0.86
N GLU A 65 -8.46 23.57 0.43
CA GLU A 65 -9.66 23.60 -0.44
C GLU A 65 -10.97 23.77 0.36
N ALA A 66 -10.97 23.48 1.68
CA ALA A 66 -12.12 23.63 2.57
C ALA A 66 -12.37 25.08 3.01
N THR A 67 -12.39 26.03 2.09
CA THR A 67 -12.74 27.44 2.38
C THR A 67 -14.24 27.68 2.52
N SER A 68 -15.08 26.70 2.13
CA SER A 68 -16.53 26.79 2.25
C SER A 68 -17.05 26.11 3.53
N SER A 69 -18.04 26.74 4.17
CA SER A 69 -18.69 26.22 5.39
C SER A 69 -19.32 24.83 5.18
N GLN A 70 -19.73 24.51 3.96
CA GLN A 70 -20.33 23.24 3.60
C GLN A 70 -19.31 22.09 3.54
N ILE A 71 -18.12 22.36 3.00
CA ILE A 71 -17.02 21.36 2.97
C ILE A 71 -16.50 21.11 4.39
N LEU A 72 -16.41 22.16 5.22
CA LEU A 72 -16.01 22.02 6.62
C LEU A 72 -17.01 21.16 7.43
N GLN A 73 -18.32 21.29 7.16
CA GLN A 73 -19.35 20.43 7.76
C GLN A 73 -19.21 18.96 7.34
N GLN A 74 -18.95 18.72 6.05
CA GLN A 74 -18.76 17.36 5.54
C GLN A 74 -17.49 16.73 6.07
N LEU A 75 -16.38 17.48 6.11
CA LEU A 75 -15.12 17.03 6.69
C LEU A 75 -15.30 16.67 8.17
N GLN A 76 -16.02 17.48 8.94
CA GLN A 76 -16.31 17.16 10.33
C GLN A 76 -17.18 15.92 10.47
N ALA A 77 -18.24 15.78 9.68
CA ALA A 77 -19.10 14.60 9.72
C ALA A 77 -18.30 13.32 9.41
N VAL A 78 -17.31 13.42 8.51
CA VAL A 78 -16.37 12.33 8.23
C VAL A 78 -15.45 12.09 9.43
N LEU A 79 -14.83 13.14 10.00
CA LEU A 79 -13.94 13.03 11.15
C LEU A 79 -14.62 12.46 12.41
N GLU A 80 -15.91 12.73 12.61
CA GLU A 80 -16.70 12.15 13.71
C GLU A 80 -16.89 10.63 13.58
N VAL A 81 -16.93 10.13 12.34
CA VAL A 81 -17.11 8.70 12.03
C VAL A 81 -15.77 7.99 11.82
N THR A 82 -14.68 8.73 11.60
CA THR A 82 -13.35 8.13 11.47
C THR A 82 -12.82 7.56 12.79
N PRO A 83 -12.11 6.41 12.75
CA PRO A 83 -11.41 5.87 13.91
C PRO A 83 -10.45 6.88 14.54
N GLU A 84 -10.29 6.82 15.86
CA GLU A 84 -9.50 7.80 16.63
C GLU A 84 -8.05 7.88 16.15
N ASN A 85 -7.44 6.76 15.78
CA ASN A 85 -6.06 6.70 15.27
C ASN A 85 -5.89 7.54 13.99
N VAL A 86 -6.82 7.42 13.05
CA VAL A 86 -6.82 8.14 11.77
C VAL A 86 -7.11 9.61 11.99
N ARG A 87 -8.02 9.94 12.91
CA ARG A 87 -8.33 11.32 13.28
C ARG A 87 -7.15 12.02 13.93
N HIS A 88 -6.41 11.34 14.82
CA HIS A 88 -5.20 11.89 15.42
C HIS A 88 -4.09 12.12 14.39
N GLU A 89 -3.90 11.21 13.43
CA GLU A 89 -2.97 11.39 12.30
C GLU A 89 -3.36 12.57 11.41
N PHE A 90 -4.65 12.71 11.13
CA PHE A 90 -5.17 13.85 10.38
C PHE A 90 -4.83 15.16 11.08
N TRP A 91 -5.06 15.26 12.39
CA TRP A 91 -4.74 16.47 13.14
C TRP A 91 -3.25 16.74 13.26
N TRP A 92 -2.44 15.70 13.42
CA TRP A 92 -0.99 15.80 13.45
C TRP A 92 -0.46 16.52 12.21
N THR A 93 -0.85 16.01 11.04
CA THR A 93 -0.40 16.48 9.73
C THR A 93 -1.00 17.83 9.34
N ALA A 94 -2.27 18.05 9.67
CA ALA A 94 -2.95 19.30 9.43
C ALA A 94 -2.26 20.48 10.13
N LEU A 95 -1.77 20.27 11.36
CA LEU A 95 -1.07 21.27 12.17
C LEU A 95 0.36 21.54 11.68
N GLU A 96 0.99 20.65 10.92
CA GLU A 96 2.29 20.93 10.29
C GLU A 96 2.17 21.93 9.13
N GLY A 97 1.05 21.90 8.40
CA GLY A 97 0.86 22.71 7.19
C GLY A 97 -0.13 23.87 7.30
N SER A 98 -1.00 23.92 8.32
CA SER A 98 -2.06 24.94 8.39
C SER A 98 -2.61 25.21 9.80
N ASP A 99 -3.13 26.42 10.01
CA ASP A 99 -3.88 26.86 11.20
C ASP A 99 -5.33 26.35 11.26
N CYS A 100 -5.60 25.15 10.73
CA CYS A 100 -6.96 24.63 10.54
C CYS A 100 -7.80 24.53 11.82
N TRP A 101 -7.16 24.36 12.98
CA TRP A 101 -7.84 24.34 14.27
C TRP A 101 -8.55 25.66 14.57
N THR A 102 -8.00 26.80 14.14
CA THR A 102 -8.64 28.11 14.37
C THR A 102 -9.93 28.27 13.57
N ILE A 103 -9.94 27.72 12.35
CA ILE A 103 -11.07 27.75 11.42
C ILE A 103 -12.22 26.88 11.96
N LEU A 104 -11.89 25.70 12.49
CA LEU A 104 -12.86 24.72 12.97
C LEU A 104 -13.27 24.94 14.44
N ALA A 105 -12.44 25.62 15.24
CA ALA A 105 -12.73 25.94 16.64
C ALA A 105 -13.98 26.80 16.82
N LYS A 106 -14.23 27.76 15.90
CA LYS A 106 -15.39 28.65 15.95
C LYS A 106 -16.73 27.92 15.76
N PRO A 107 -16.92 27.13 14.70
CA PRO A 107 -18.19 26.44 14.49
C PRO A 107 -18.32 25.12 15.30
N TYR A 108 -17.22 24.44 15.64
CA TYR A 108 -17.26 23.03 16.11
C TYR A 108 -16.39 22.73 17.32
N GLY A 109 -16.00 23.76 18.08
CA GLY A 109 -14.99 23.62 19.12
C GLY A 109 -15.23 22.49 20.14
N SER A 110 -16.48 22.17 20.50
CA SER A 110 -16.78 21.08 21.45
C SER A 110 -16.32 19.70 20.97
N ASN A 111 -16.31 19.48 19.66
CA ASN A 111 -16.03 18.18 19.06
C ASN A 111 -14.53 17.97 18.84
N LEU A 112 -13.74 19.05 18.91
CA LEU A 112 -12.29 19.03 18.83
C LEU A 112 -11.64 18.71 20.18
N VAL A 113 -12.31 19.01 21.31
CA VAL A 113 -11.78 18.82 22.68
C VAL A 113 -11.20 17.42 22.94
N PRO A 114 -11.86 16.31 22.55
CA PRO A 114 -11.35 14.96 22.79
C PRO A 114 -10.01 14.67 22.11
N ASP A 115 -9.73 15.32 20.97
CA ASP A 115 -8.54 15.07 20.16
C ASP A 115 -7.33 15.91 20.62
N ILE A 116 -7.53 16.94 21.45
CA ILE A 116 -6.47 17.88 21.85
C ILE A 116 -5.36 17.19 22.64
N ILE A 117 -5.75 16.37 23.62
CA ILE A 117 -4.81 15.74 24.56
C ILE A 117 -4.02 14.59 23.88
N PRO A 118 -4.65 13.66 23.13
CA PRO A 118 -3.92 12.62 22.43
C PRO A 118 -2.91 13.16 21.42
N VAL A 119 -3.29 14.21 20.67
CA VAL A 119 -2.40 14.86 19.69
C VAL A 119 -1.23 15.58 20.39
N LEU A 120 -1.48 16.24 21.53
CA LEU A 120 -0.45 16.86 22.36
C LEU A 120 0.53 15.83 22.96
N GLN A 121 0.03 14.71 23.49
CA GLN A 121 0.86 13.64 24.04
C GLN A 121 1.73 12.99 22.98
N ARG A 122 1.26 12.93 21.73
CA ARG A 122 2.08 12.51 20.60
C ARG A 122 3.18 13.53 20.32
N ALA A 123 2.86 14.82 20.27
CA ALA A 123 3.83 15.90 20.05
C ALA A 123 4.97 15.92 21.05
N ALA A 124 4.63 15.65 22.31
CA ALA A 124 5.58 15.51 23.39
C ALA A 124 6.62 14.39 23.16
N LYS A 125 6.21 13.30 22.51
CA LYS A 125 7.05 12.12 22.27
C LYS A 125 7.91 12.23 21.01
N THR A 126 7.40 12.89 19.96
CA THR A 126 8.02 12.90 18.62
C THR A 126 8.81 14.18 18.32
N MET A 127 8.93 15.12 19.26
CA MET A 127 9.61 16.41 19.07
C MET A 127 9.05 17.21 17.86
N ALA A 128 7.78 17.61 17.95
CA ALA A 128 7.13 18.42 16.92
C ALA A 128 7.88 19.73 16.60
N SER A 129 7.76 20.21 15.35
CA SER A 129 8.39 21.45 14.88
C SER A 129 7.85 22.70 15.59
N THR A 130 8.61 23.80 15.57
CA THR A 130 8.17 25.08 16.15
C THR A 130 6.91 25.63 15.50
N ILE A 131 6.74 25.43 14.18
CA ILE A 131 5.56 25.84 13.42
C ILE A 131 4.33 25.07 13.90
N TRP A 132 4.47 23.76 14.12
CA TRP A 132 3.39 22.93 14.64
C TRP A 132 2.90 23.42 16.01
N TRP A 133 3.83 23.72 16.92
CA TRP A 133 3.50 24.26 18.25
C TRP A 133 2.76 25.59 18.17
N GLN A 134 3.14 26.48 17.23
CA GLN A 134 2.45 27.74 17.00
C GLN A 134 1.00 27.54 16.56
N HIS A 135 0.76 26.67 15.57
CA HIS A 135 -0.59 26.38 15.08
C HIS A 135 -1.45 25.73 16.16
N TRP A 136 -0.90 24.78 16.92
CA TRP A 136 -1.60 24.11 18.01
C TRP A 136 -1.97 25.09 19.13
N MET A 137 -1.02 25.93 19.59
CA MET A 137 -1.28 26.94 20.63
C MET A 137 -2.35 27.94 20.19
N THR A 138 -2.30 28.39 18.93
CA THR A 138 -3.29 29.33 18.38
C THR A 138 -4.68 28.69 18.29
N GLY A 139 -4.76 27.42 17.91
CA GLY A 139 -5.99 26.63 17.94
C GLY A 139 -6.59 26.53 19.35
N VAL A 140 -5.77 26.18 20.34
CA VAL A 140 -6.21 26.09 21.76
C VAL A 140 -6.67 27.44 22.30
N LYS A 141 -5.94 28.54 22.01
CA LYS A 141 -6.38 29.91 22.37
C LYS A 141 -7.76 30.22 21.79
N THR A 142 -8.00 29.83 20.55
CA THR A 142 -9.29 30.05 19.87
C THR A 142 -10.41 29.22 20.51
N LEU A 143 -10.15 27.97 20.89
CA LEU A 143 -11.12 27.12 21.60
C LEU A 143 -11.51 27.69 22.97
N ILE A 144 -10.54 28.25 23.70
CA ILE A 144 -10.79 28.95 24.97
C ILE A 144 -11.65 30.20 24.71
N ALA A 145 -11.31 30.99 23.69
CA ALA A 145 -12.04 32.23 23.36
C ALA A 145 -13.50 31.97 22.94
N VAL A 146 -13.75 30.85 22.24
CA VAL A 146 -15.10 30.43 21.81
C VAL A 146 -15.87 29.72 22.93
N GLY A 147 -15.20 29.34 24.03
CA GLY A 147 -15.83 28.61 25.13
C GLY A 147 -16.21 27.18 24.75
N ALA A 148 -15.38 26.54 23.94
CA ALA A 148 -15.58 25.18 23.45
C ALA A 148 -15.57 24.15 24.59
N GLY A 149 -16.71 23.47 24.80
CA GLY A 149 -16.88 22.49 25.87
C GLY A 149 -16.73 23.07 27.27
N ASP A 150 -16.46 22.22 28.26
CA ASP A 150 -16.15 22.67 29.61
C ASP A 150 -14.64 22.91 29.76
N VAL A 151 -14.22 24.14 29.52
CA VAL A 151 -12.84 24.64 29.66
C VAL A 151 -12.23 24.24 31.02
N SER A 152 -13.04 24.13 32.08
CA SER A 152 -12.55 23.75 33.40
C SER A 152 -12.13 22.28 33.52
N VAL A 153 -12.59 21.43 32.59
CA VAL A 153 -12.30 19.99 32.58
C VAL A 153 -11.06 19.67 31.75
N TRP A 154 -10.91 20.28 30.58
CA TRP A 154 -9.83 19.91 29.65
C TRP A 154 -8.56 20.75 29.79
N VAL A 155 -8.65 22.02 30.25
CA VAL A 155 -7.46 22.87 30.45
C VAL A 155 -6.50 22.31 31.52
N PRO A 156 -6.96 21.77 32.66
CA PRO A 156 -6.06 21.13 33.63
C PRO A 156 -5.27 19.96 33.02
N ASN A 157 -5.92 19.15 32.18
CA ASN A 157 -5.29 18.00 31.53
C ASN A 157 -4.23 18.44 30.52
N ILE A 158 -4.44 19.58 29.84
CA ILE A 158 -3.41 20.17 28.97
C ILE A 158 -2.22 20.66 29.79
N LEU A 159 -2.46 21.37 30.91
CA LEU A 159 -1.38 21.84 31.78
C LEU A 159 -0.56 20.68 32.35
N GLU A 160 -1.22 19.58 32.73
CA GLU A 160 -0.56 18.36 33.17
C GLU A 160 0.25 17.72 32.05
N ALA A 161 -0.30 17.59 30.85
CA ALA A 161 0.41 17.05 29.69
C ALA A 161 1.62 17.91 29.32
N LEU A 162 1.49 19.24 29.32
CA LEU A 162 2.59 20.18 29.05
C LEU A 162 3.70 20.13 30.10
N SER A 163 3.38 19.83 31.36
CA SER A 163 4.38 19.67 32.43
C SER A 163 5.32 18.47 32.21
N GLN A 164 4.91 17.52 31.37
CA GLN A 164 5.70 16.33 31.02
C GLN A 164 6.56 16.53 29.75
N VAL A 165 6.43 17.67 29.06
CA VAL A 165 7.18 17.99 27.84
C VAL A 165 8.36 18.89 28.17
N GLN A 166 9.52 18.70 27.54
CA GLN A 166 10.63 19.65 27.64
C GLN A 166 10.19 21.02 27.10
N VAL A 167 10.26 22.04 27.95
CA VAL A 167 9.46 23.28 27.92
C VAL A 167 9.97 24.32 26.90
N ASP A 168 11.08 24.07 26.21
CA ASP A 168 11.77 25.10 25.42
C ASP A 168 10.95 25.60 24.20
N ALA A 169 9.90 24.88 23.77
CA ALA A 169 9.06 25.24 22.63
C ALA A 169 7.75 25.98 23.00
N VAL A 170 7.39 26.07 24.28
CA VAL A 170 6.08 26.59 24.73
C VAL A 170 6.21 28.00 25.29
N ASP A 171 5.45 28.94 24.73
CA ASP A 171 5.47 30.35 25.16
C ASP A 171 5.00 30.52 26.63
N PRO A 172 5.81 31.14 27.52
CA PRO A 172 5.41 31.44 28.90
C PRO A 172 4.16 32.32 29.03
N GLU A 173 3.81 33.09 28.00
CA GLU A 173 2.59 33.89 27.98
C GLU A 173 1.34 33.03 27.72
N PHE A 174 1.46 31.98 26.90
CA PHE A 174 0.41 30.99 26.68
C PHE A 174 0.08 30.19 27.94
N LEU A 175 1.09 29.77 28.71
CA LEU A 175 0.87 29.10 30.00
C LEU A 175 0.09 29.98 30.99
N ARG A 176 0.39 31.29 31.04
CA ARG A 176 -0.36 32.26 31.85
C ARG A 176 -1.79 32.45 31.36
N GLU A 177 -2.05 32.35 30.06
CA GLU A 177 -3.41 32.38 29.49
C GLU A 177 -4.23 31.14 29.87
N LEU A 178 -3.64 29.95 29.82
CA LEU A 178 -4.27 28.70 30.27
C LEU A 178 -4.61 28.75 31.76
N GLU A 179 -3.70 29.24 32.60
CA GLU A 179 -3.96 29.44 34.03
C GLU A 179 -5.08 30.46 34.28
N ARG A 180 -5.14 31.55 33.50
CA ARG A 180 -6.25 32.51 33.56
C ARG A 180 -7.57 31.86 33.16
N ALA A 181 -7.60 31.04 32.11
CA ALA A 181 -8.78 30.32 31.65
C ALA A 181 -9.29 29.30 32.68
N ARG A 182 -8.37 28.58 33.34
CA ARG A 182 -8.67 27.69 34.48
C ARG A 182 -9.36 28.46 35.62
N ASN A 183 -8.91 29.67 35.90
CA ASN A 183 -9.36 30.47 37.05
C ASN A 183 -10.57 31.38 36.76
N SER A 184 -10.88 31.67 35.49
CA SER A 184 -11.91 32.64 35.11
C SER A 184 -13.35 32.14 35.34
N ARG A 185 -13.62 30.83 35.25
CA ARG A 185 -14.95 30.25 35.56
C ARG A 185 -15.18 29.92 37.03
N PHE A 186 -14.12 29.79 37.84
CA PHE A 186 -14.25 29.62 39.29
C PHE A 186 -14.89 30.86 39.96
N LYS A 187 -14.81 32.03 39.30
CA LYS A 187 -15.48 33.27 39.74
C LYS A 187 -16.95 33.38 39.32
N GLN A 188 -17.41 32.65 38.30
CA GLN A 188 -18.84 32.63 37.91
C GLN A 188 -19.66 31.62 38.71
N ALA A 189 -19.06 30.50 39.15
CA ALA A 189 -19.71 29.53 40.04
C ALA A 189 -19.77 30.00 41.51
N SER A 190 -18.98 31.01 41.90
CA SER A 190 -18.89 31.52 43.28
C SER A 190 -19.77 32.75 43.55
N GLN A 191 -20.63 33.17 42.63
CA GLN A 191 -21.55 34.31 42.80
C GLN A 191 -23.03 33.92 42.78
N THR A 192 -23.40 32.78 43.36
CA THR A 192 -24.80 32.55 43.78
C THR A 192 -24.86 31.73 45.06
N SER A 193 -24.57 32.35 46.21
CA SER A 193 -25.29 32.04 47.46
C SER A 193 -24.92 33.01 48.57
N LYS A 194 -25.98 33.47 49.24
CA LYS A 194 -26.06 34.38 50.38
C LYS A 194 -25.11 34.04 51.52
N THR A 195 -24.64 35.06 52.24
CA THR A 195 -24.66 35.15 53.72
C THR A 195 -24.45 36.63 54.10
N THR A 196 -25.51 37.33 54.50
CA THR A 196 -25.89 37.66 55.89
C THR A 196 -24.93 38.55 56.66
N LYS A 197 -25.50 39.71 57.02
CA LYS A 197 -25.10 40.70 58.01
C LYS A 197 -24.63 40.14 59.37
N ASP A 198 -23.83 41.00 60.00
CA ASP A 198 -23.62 41.21 61.45
C ASP A 198 -22.77 40.20 62.23
N LYS A 199 -21.60 40.67 62.73
CA LYS A 199 -21.50 41.22 64.10
C LYS A 199 -20.09 41.70 64.44
N LYS A 200 -20.04 42.93 64.94
CA LYS A 200 -18.98 43.50 65.80
C LYS A 200 -18.59 42.50 66.90
N GLY A 201 -17.32 42.16 66.96
CA GLY A 201 -16.68 41.47 68.08
C GLY A 201 -15.47 42.26 68.57
N ARG A 202 -15.66 43.00 69.65
CA ARG A 202 -14.69 43.78 70.40
C ARG A 202 -13.94 42.83 71.35
N SER A 203 -12.62 42.77 71.28
CA SER A 203 -11.74 42.17 72.29
C SER A 203 -10.35 42.76 72.11
N SER A 204 -10.07 43.91 72.73
CA SER A 204 -9.23 44.02 73.92
C SER A 204 -7.98 43.13 73.85
N ASN A 205 -6.84 43.72 73.47
CA ASN A 205 -5.63 43.39 74.20
C ASN A 205 -4.87 44.65 74.60
N LYS A 206 -4.66 44.65 75.91
CA LYS A 206 -4.25 45.73 76.77
C LYS A 206 -2.74 45.70 76.80
N SER A 207 -2.13 46.85 76.50
CA SER A 207 -0.94 47.38 77.17
C SER A 207 0.01 46.36 77.81
N ARG A 208 1.23 46.28 77.28
CA ARG A 208 2.44 46.35 78.11
C ARG A 208 3.58 47.03 77.35
N LYS A 209 3.59 48.35 77.46
CA LYS A 209 4.84 49.13 77.51
C LYS A 209 5.60 48.60 78.73
N SER A 210 6.68 47.87 78.51
CA SER A 210 7.67 47.64 79.56
C SER A 210 8.57 48.86 79.61
N SER A 211 8.43 49.60 80.70
CA SER A 211 9.33 50.65 81.14
C SER A 211 10.77 50.12 81.17
N LEU A 212 11.66 50.87 80.52
CA LEU A 212 13.05 50.96 80.94
C LEU A 212 13.02 51.65 82.31
N GLU A 213 13.17 50.88 83.37
CA GLU A 213 13.50 51.39 84.70
C GLU A 213 14.75 50.66 85.19
N SER A 214 15.77 51.48 85.44
CA SER A 214 16.80 51.30 86.46
C SER A 214 17.45 49.91 86.58
N ALA A 215 18.60 49.80 85.93
CA ALA A 215 19.67 48.92 86.34
C ALA A 215 20.17 49.32 87.75
N SER A 216 19.68 48.64 88.79
CA SER A 216 20.43 48.36 90.01
C SER A 216 19.63 47.37 90.87
N GLU A 217 20.26 46.26 91.25
CA GLU A 217 19.75 45.19 92.12
C GLU A 217 18.96 44.06 91.46
N LEU A 218 19.58 43.39 90.47
CA LEU A 218 19.33 41.97 90.26
C LEU A 218 20.00 41.20 91.41
N SER A 219 19.21 40.66 92.35
CA SER A 219 19.72 39.75 93.37
C SER A 219 20.49 38.59 92.71
N SER A 220 21.57 38.12 93.33
CA SER A 220 22.40 37.02 92.80
C SER A 220 21.57 35.80 92.37
N THR A 221 20.47 35.53 93.08
CA THR A 221 19.50 34.47 92.79
C THR A 221 18.84 34.59 91.42
N THR A 222 18.50 35.81 90.98
CA THR A 222 17.87 36.05 89.67
C THR A 222 18.86 35.84 88.52
N ILE A 223 20.12 36.21 88.74
CA ILE A 223 21.21 35.96 87.78
C ILE A 223 21.46 34.46 87.62
N TRP A 224 21.48 33.70 88.73
CA TRP A 224 21.64 32.24 88.72
C TRP A 224 20.48 31.51 88.04
N VAL A 225 19.24 31.95 88.25
CA VAL A 225 18.07 31.39 87.56
C VAL A 225 18.19 31.64 86.05
N ARG A 226 18.55 32.86 85.64
CA ARG A 226 18.70 33.18 84.22
C ARG A 226 19.85 32.41 83.55
N LEU A 227 20.97 32.23 84.25
CA LEU A 227 22.08 31.39 83.77
C LEU A 227 21.64 29.93 83.59
N ARG A 228 20.87 29.38 84.53
CA ARG A 228 20.35 28.02 84.44
C ARG A 228 19.37 27.87 83.26
N GLU A 229 18.48 28.84 83.05
CA GLU A 229 17.60 28.88 81.89
C GLU A 229 18.39 28.88 80.57
N LEU A 230 19.41 29.74 80.45
CA LEU A 230 20.27 29.81 79.27
C LEU A 230 21.03 28.50 79.01
N VAL A 231 21.49 27.82 80.06
CA VAL A 231 22.12 26.48 79.93
C VAL A 231 21.10 25.46 79.43
N THR A 232 19.88 25.44 79.99
CA THR A 232 18.84 24.51 79.53
C THR A 232 18.37 24.82 78.10
N GLU A 233 18.30 26.10 77.72
CA GLU A 233 18.03 26.52 76.34
C GLU A 233 19.15 26.05 75.41
N GLY A 234 20.42 26.21 75.81
CA GLY A 234 21.58 25.73 75.07
C GLY A 234 21.59 24.21 74.87
N GLU A 235 21.36 23.44 75.94
CA GLU A 235 21.25 21.97 75.87
C GLU A 235 20.07 21.53 74.99
N SER A 236 18.94 22.24 75.05
CA SER A 236 17.79 21.92 74.20
C SER A 236 18.07 22.19 72.73
N ALA A 237 18.75 23.30 72.42
CA ALA A 237 19.16 23.66 71.07
C ALA A 237 20.19 22.66 70.52
N GLU A 238 21.15 22.23 71.33
CA GLU A 238 22.13 21.20 70.97
C GLU A 238 21.44 19.87 70.60
N ARG A 239 20.45 19.42 71.39
CA ARG A 239 19.70 18.20 71.07
C ARG A 239 18.94 18.33 69.75
N VAL A 240 18.35 19.49 69.45
CA VAL A 240 17.67 19.75 68.17
C VAL A 240 18.67 19.69 67.02
N VAL A 241 19.84 20.31 67.15
CA VAL A 241 20.88 20.28 66.11
C VAL A 241 21.41 18.86 65.89
N LEU A 242 21.64 18.09 66.95
CA LEU A 242 22.07 16.69 66.85
C LEU A 242 21.00 15.80 66.18
N GLN A 243 19.73 16.04 66.48
CA GLN A 243 18.62 15.34 65.85
C GLN A 243 18.54 15.66 64.35
N GLN A 244 18.62 16.95 63.99
CA GLN A 244 18.68 17.40 62.60
C GLN A 244 19.90 16.82 61.86
N HIS A 245 21.05 16.73 62.52
CA HIS A 245 22.24 16.14 61.93
C HIS A 245 22.04 14.65 61.59
N LYS A 246 21.42 13.88 62.49
CA LYS A 246 21.09 12.46 62.23
C LYS A 246 20.09 12.30 61.09
N GLU A 247 19.07 13.15 61.03
CA GLU A 247 18.09 13.14 59.93
C GLU A 247 18.70 13.53 58.59
N LEU A 248 19.63 14.48 58.57
CA LEU A 248 20.36 14.85 57.37
C LEU A 248 21.30 13.73 56.93
N GLN A 249 22.02 13.08 57.86
CA GLN A 249 22.85 11.92 57.54
C GLN A 249 22.03 10.77 56.94
N SER A 250 20.86 10.46 57.51
CA SER A 250 20.00 9.41 56.96
C SER A 250 19.51 9.77 55.55
N LYS A 251 19.07 11.03 55.33
CA LYS A 251 18.70 11.52 53.99
C LYS A 251 19.85 11.44 52.98
N VAL A 252 21.09 11.73 53.40
CA VAL A 252 22.25 11.60 52.50
C VAL A 252 22.46 10.14 52.11
N THR A 253 22.36 9.20 53.06
CA THR A 253 22.51 7.76 52.75
C THR A 253 21.43 7.24 51.82
N THR A 254 20.17 7.66 52.00
CA THR A 254 19.07 7.25 51.10
C THR A 254 19.28 7.81 49.70
N LEU A 255 19.64 9.09 49.58
CA LEU A 255 19.94 9.71 48.28
C LEU A 255 21.13 9.04 47.58
N GLN A 256 22.16 8.60 48.31
CA GLN A 256 23.27 7.83 47.73
C GLN A 256 22.81 6.47 47.21
N THR A 257 21.91 5.78 47.91
CA THR A 257 21.36 4.50 47.45
C THR A 257 20.47 4.68 46.22
N GLU A 258 19.63 5.71 46.21
CA GLU A 258 18.80 6.07 45.05
C GLU A 258 19.67 6.40 43.84
N GLN A 259 20.72 7.23 44.03
CA GLN A 259 21.68 7.54 42.97
C GLN A 259 22.33 6.28 42.39
N LYS A 260 22.70 5.31 43.23
CA LYS A 260 23.29 4.05 42.77
C LYS A 260 22.30 3.20 41.98
N ASN A 261 21.04 3.15 42.40
CA ASN A 261 19.99 2.41 41.69
C ASN A 261 19.67 3.05 40.34
N LEU A 262 19.51 4.38 40.30
CA LEU A 262 19.29 5.12 39.06
C LEU A 262 20.44 4.92 38.06
N ARG A 263 21.70 4.86 38.52
CA ARG A 263 22.83 4.55 37.63
C ARG A 263 22.72 3.16 37.00
N LYS A 264 22.30 2.16 37.77
CA LYS A 264 22.09 0.79 37.25
C LYS A 264 20.92 0.73 36.26
N GLU A 265 19.83 1.41 36.55
CA GLU A 265 18.69 1.51 35.63
C GLU A 265 19.11 2.17 34.31
N LEU A 266 19.92 3.22 34.39
CA LEU A 266 20.46 3.91 33.21
C LEU A 266 21.36 2.98 32.38
N GLU A 267 22.24 2.19 33.02
CA GLU A 267 23.06 1.18 32.33
C GLU A 267 22.20 0.11 31.64
N ASN A 268 21.16 -0.39 32.30
CA ASN A 268 20.23 -1.36 31.70
C ASN A 268 19.48 -0.78 30.51
N ILE A 269 18.97 0.45 30.62
CA ILE A 269 18.27 1.14 29.53
C ILE A 269 19.22 1.34 28.33
N ARG A 270 20.49 1.68 28.57
CA ARG A 270 21.49 1.78 27.50
C ARG A 270 21.75 0.44 26.83
N ALA A 271 21.82 -0.64 27.59
CA ALA A 271 22.00 -1.97 27.03
C ALA A 271 20.80 -2.39 26.15
N GLN A 272 19.58 -2.15 26.63
CA GLN A 272 18.36 -2.39 25.86
C GLN A 272 18.31 -1.55 24.59
N LEU A 273 18.69 -0.27 24.67
CA LEU A 273 18.74 0.60 23.49
C LEU A 273 19.72 0.06 22.43
N HIS A 274 20.91 -0.40 22.84
CA HIS A 274 21.85 -1.03 21.90
C HIS A 274 21.31 -2.31 21.28
N GLU A 275 20.61 -3.13 22.05
CA GLU A 275 19.97 -4.34 21.52
C GLU A 275 18.87 -4.01 20.49
N GLU A 276 18.03 -3.01 20.74
CA GLU A 276 17.01 -2.57 19.78
C GLU A 276 17.62 -1.94 18.51
N ILE A 277 18.74 -1.22 18.64
CA ILE A 277 19.48 -0.70 17.48
C ILE A 277 19.98 -1.86 16.61
N ASN A 278 20.56 -2.90 17.23
CA ASN A 278 21.03 -4.08 16.49
C ASN A 278 19.86 -4.81 15.80
N ARG A 279 18.72 -5.00 16.50
CA ARG A 279 17.53 -5.61 15.88
C ARG A 279 17.01 -4.77 14.71
N ARG A 280 17.04 -3.45 14.80
CA ARG A 280 16.67 -2.56 13.69
C ARG A 280 17.58 -2.78 12.48
N GLU A 281 18.89 -2.91 12.70
CA GLU A 281 19.85 -3.19 11.62
C GLU A 281 19.61 -4.57 10.98
N GLU A 282 19.33 -5.60 11.77
CA GLU A 282 18.97 -6.94 11.26
C GLU A 282 17.70 -6.91 10.40
N VAL A 283 16.66 -6.19 10.84
CA VAL A 283 15.41 -6.02 10.09
C VAL A 283 15.67 -5.26 8.78
N GLN A 284 16.52 -4.23 8.80
CA GLN A 284 16.90 -3.48 7.60
C GLN A 284 17.59 -4.40 6.57
N ILE A 285 18.53 -5.24 7.02
CA ILE A 285 19.22 -6.22 6.15
C ILE A 285 18.22 -7.23 5.59
N ALA A 286 17.30 -7.73 6.41
CA ALA A 286 16.26 -8.66 5.96
C ALA A 286 15.32 -8.03 4.92
N TYR A 287 14.97 -6.76 5.10
CA TYR A 287 14.16 -6.00 4.14
C TYR A 287 14.88 -5.83 2.80
N GLU A 288 16.16 -5.47 2.81
CA GLU A 288 16.96 -5.33 1.58
C GLU A 288 17.08 -6.65 0.83
N HIS A 289 17.30 -7.76 1.54
CA HIS A 289 17.30 -9.09 0.94
C HIS A 289 15.94 -9.43 0.33
N LEU A 290 14.84 -9.18 1.05
CA LEU A 290 13.49 -9.43 0.55
C LEU A 290 13.19 -8.60 -0.70
N SER A 291 13.57 -7.32 -0.70
CA SER A 291 13.40 -6.42 -1.84
C SER A 291 14.13 -6.93 -3.09
N ARG A 292 15.37 -7.42 -2.94
CA ARG A 292 16.10 -8.05 -4.06
C ARG A 292 15.41 -9.31 -4.57
N THR A 293 14.98 -10.20 -3.67
CA THR A 293 14.27 -11.42 -4.09
C THR A 293 12.95 -11.11 -4.78
N TYR A 294 12.25 -10.04 -4.38
CA TYR A 294 11.03 -9.59 -5.04
C TYR A 294 11.32 -9.13 -6.47
N ALA A 295 12.35 -8.29 -6.66
CA ALA A 295 12.78 -7.83 -7.98
C ALA A 295 13.15 -9.01 -8.90
N ASP A 296 13.91 -10.00 -8.40
CA ASP A 296 14.27 -11.20 -9.17
C ASP A 296 13.03 -12.02 -9.57
N THR A 297 12.02 -12.10 -8.71
CA THR A 297 10.77 -12.80 -9.02
C THR A 297 9.92 -12.04 -10.03
N GLU A 298 9.88 -10.71 -9.96
CA GLU A 298 9.20 -9.87 -10.92
C GLU A 298 9.84 -10.00 -12.31
N GLU A 299 11.17 -9.97 -12.38
CA GLU A 299 11.91 -10.23 -13.62
C GLU A 299 11.57 -11.61 -14.21
N LYS A 300 11.55 -12.67 -13.39
CA LYS A 300 11.14 -14.02 -13.84
C LYS A 300 9.71 -14.07 -14.36
N VAL A 301 8.78 -13.36 -13.72
CA VAL A 301 7.39 -13.29 -14.18
C VAL A 301 7.31 -12.60 -15.54
N THR A 302 8.00 -11.47 -15.72
CA THR A 302 8.03 -10.77 -17.02
C THR A 302 8.66 -11.63 -18.12
N TYR A 303 9.73 -12.35 -17.82
CA TYR A 303 10.34 -13.30 -18.74
C TYR A 303 9.37 -14.40 -19.17
N LEU A 304 8.67 -15.03 -18.21
CA LEU A 304 7.70 -16.07 -18.51
C LEU A 304 6.48 -15.56 -19.29
N GLN A 305 6.04 -14.33 -19.03
CA GLN A 305 4.98 -13.70 -19.82
C GLN A 305 5.39 -13.52 -21.28
N ASN A 306 6.61 -13.03 -21.53
CA ASN A 306 7.15 -12.90 -22.88
C ASN A 306 7.28 -14.27 -23.58
N ASP A 307 7.76 -15.31 -22.87
CA ASP A 307 7.84 -16.67 -23.44
C ASP A 307 6.44 -17.21 -23.81
N ILE A 308 5.42 -16.99 -22.97
CA ILE A 308 4.03 -17.38 -23.27
C ILE A 308 3.50 -16.65 -24.50
N GLU A 309 3.75 -15.34 -24.63
CA GLU A 309 3.36 -14.56 -25.81
C GLU A 309 4.05 -15.08 -27.07
N GLU A 310 5.34 -15.42 -26.99
CA GLU A 310 6.08 -16.03 -28.09
C GLU A 310 5.51 -17.40 -28.47
N LYS A 311 5.18 -18.26 -27.49
CA LYS A 311 4.53 -19.55 -27.78
C LYS A 311 3.16 -19.37 -28.43
N HIS A 312 2.35 -18.41 -27.98
CA HIS A 312 1.06 -18.12 -28.61
C HIS A 312 1.23 -17.64 -30.05
N ARG A 313 2.23 -16.80 -30.33
CA ARG A 313 2.54 -16.35 -31.67
C ARG A 313 2.92 -17.54 -32.58
N ILE A 314 3.85 -18.39 -32.13
CA ILE A 314 4.27 -19.58 -32.89
C ILE A 314 3.08 -20.51 -33.13
N TYR A 315 2.23 -20.72 -32.13
CA TYR A 315 1.04 -21.55 -32.28
C TYR A 315 0.06 -20.99 -33.32
N HIS A 316 -0.14 -19.68 -33.33
CA HIS A 316 -0.98 -19.02 -34.34
C HIS A 316 -0.38 -19.15 -35.75
N GLU A 317 0.93 -18.97 -35.90
CA GLU A 317 1.65 -19.18 -37.17
C GLU A 317 1.49 -20.64 -37.65
N LEU A 318 1.59 -21.61 -36.74
CA LEU A 318 1.37 -23.03 -37.05
C LEU A 318 -0.07 -23.30 -37.51
N GLN A 319 -1.07 -22.70 -36.86
CA GLN A 319 -2.47 -22.84 -37.27
C GLN A 319 -2.73 -22.30 -38.68
N ILE A 320 -2.15 -21.14 -39.03
CA ILE A 320 -2.22 -20.59 -40.38
C ILE A 320 -1.60 -21.59 -41.38
N SER A 321 -0.37 -22.06 -41.12
CA SER A 321 0.30 -22.99 -42.02
C SER A 321 -0.47 -24.31 -42.20
N HIS A 322 -1.10 -24.82 -41.14
CA HIS A 322 -1.94 -26.01 -41.19
C HIS A 322 -3.18 -25.79 -42.07
N HIS A 323 -3.81 -24.61 -41.97
CA HIS A 323 -4.93 -24.25 -42.82
C HIS A 323 -4.53 -24.15 -44.29
N GLU A 324 -3.39 -23.51 -44.59
CA GLU A 324 -2.84 -23.42 -45.95
C GLU A 324 -2.54 -24.80 -46.54
N LEU A 325 -1.92 -25.69 -45.76
CA LEU A 325 -1.68 -27.08 -46.17
C LEU A 325 -2.99 -27.85 -46.42
N SER A 326 -4.02 -27.63 -45.60
CA SER A 326 -5.34 -28.25 -45.82
C SER A 326 -5.98 -27.79 -47.13
N ILE A 327 -5.84 -26.51 -47.48
CA ILE A 327 -6.35 -25.96 -48.75
C ILE A 327 -5.58 -26.59 -49.93
N LEU A 328 -4.25 -26.63 -49.84
CA LEU A 328 -3.40 -27.25 -50.88
C LEU A 328 -3.71 -28.74 -51.04
N HIS A 329 -3.94 -29.46 -49.94
CA HIS A 329 -4.31 -30.87 -49.99
C HIS A 329 -5.64 -31.09 -50.71
N GLU A 330 -6.68 -30.30 -50.42
CA GLU A 330 -7.96 -30.47 -51.11
C GLU A 330 -7.87 -30.08 -52.60
N LYS A 331 -7.08 -29.03 -52.92
CA LYS A 331 -6.83 -28.63 -54.31
C LYS A 331 -6.14 -29.75 -55.11
N THR A 332 -5.05 -30.31 -54.57
CA THR A 332 -4.30 -31.40 -55.22
C THR A 332 -5.15 -32.66 -55.37
N LYS A 333 -6.00 -32.97 -54.39
CA LYS A 333 -6.97 -34.08 -54.48
C LYS A 333 -8.01 -33.88 -55.59
N ILE A 334 -8.52 -32.65 -55.77
CA ILE A 334 -9.42 -32.33 -56.88
C ILE A 334 -8.68 -32.51 -58.21
N GLU A 335 -7.50 -31.91 -58.37
CA GLU A 335 -6.68 -32.03 -59.58
C GLU A 335 -6.41 -33.50 -59.91
N LEU A 336 -5.99 -34.32 -58.94
CA LEU A 336 -5.78 -35.76 -59.13
C LEU A 336 -7.04 -36.48 -59.60
N SER A 337 -8.21 -36.13 -59.05
CA SER A 337 -9.48 -36.72 -59.48
C SER A 337 -9.86 -36.34 -60.92
N GLU A 338 -9.52 -35.13 -61.37
CA GLU A 338 -9.70 -34.69 -62.75
C GLU A 338 -8.74 -35.41 -63.69
N TRP A 339 -7.48 -35.54 -63.31
CA TRP A 339 -6.48 -36.33 -64.05
C TRP A 339 -6.91 -37.78 -64.20
N GLN A 340 -7.44 -38.40 -63.14
CA GLN A 340 -7.93 -39.77 -63.17
C GLN A 340 -9.14 -39.91 -64.11
N ARG A 341 -10.12 -39.01 -64.04
CA ARG A 341 -11.25 -38.99 -64.99
C ARG A 341 -10.81 -38.84 -66.44
N MET A 342 -9.84 -37.96 -66.70
CA MET A 342 -9.27 -37.82 -68.03
C MET A 342 -8.63 -39.13 -68.48
N ALA A 343 -7.79 -39.76 -67.64
CA ALA A 343 -7.17 -41.05 -67.94
C ALA A 343 -8.20 -42.14 -68.27
N ASP A 344 -9.28 -42.24 -67.49
CA ASP A 344 -10.37 -43.20 -67.73
C ASP A 344 -11.08 -42.93 -69.06
N MET A 345 -11.41 -41.67 -69.36
CA MET A 345 -12.00 -41.28 -70.65
C MET A 345 -11.10 -41.67 -71.82
N TRP A 346 -9.80 -41.38 -71.70
CA TRP A 346 -8.81 -41.77 -72.70
C TRP A 346 -8.75 -43.29 -72.85
N GLU A 347 -8.76 -44.06 -71.75
CA GLU A 347 -8.76 -45.52 -71.80
C GLU A 347 -10.01 -46.07 -72.53
N HIS A 348 -11.19 -45.54 -72.21
CA HIS A 348 -12.45 -45.90 -72.86
C HIS A 348 -12.46 -45.56 -74.35
N GLN A 349 -12.05 -44.35 -74.73
CA GLN A 349 -11.88 -43.97 -76.13
C GLN A 349 -10.89 -44.91 -76.83
N SER A 350 -9.83 -45.30 -76.12
CA SER A 350 -8.83 -46.22 -76.64
C SER A 350 -9.40 -47.62 -76.88
N LYS A 351 -10.27 -48.12 -75.99
CA LYS A 351 -10.96 -49.41 -76.14
C LYS A 351 -11.92 -49.38 -77.33
N GLN A 352 -12.69 -48.31 -77.48
CA GLN A 352 -13.58 -48.11 -78.64
C GLN A 352 -12.82 -48.07 -79.96
N GLU A 353 -11.70 -47.34 -80.03
CA GLU A 353 -10.88 -47.26 -81.25
C GLU A 353 -10.15 -48.61 -81.57
N ARG A 354 -9.80 -49.41 -80.55
CA ARG A 354 -9.29 -50.79 -80.76
C ARG A 354 -10.32 -51.72 -81.42
N GLU A 355 -11.58 -51.56 -81.07
CA GLU A 355 -12.69 -52.29 -81.66
C GLU A 355 -12.98 -51.82 -83.10
N ALA A 356 -12.65 -50.58 -83.44
CA ALA A 356 -12.92 -49.96 -84.74
C ALA A 356 -11.86 -50.18 -85.85
N GLY A 357 -10.60 -50.51 -85.52
CA GLY A 357 -9.58 -50.86 -86.54
C GLY A 357 -8.15 -50.39 -86.23
N LYS A 358 -7.19 -51.32 -86.34
CA LYS A 358 -5.93 -51.39 -85.55
C LYS A 358 -4.74 -50.48 -85.93
N LEU A 359 -4.76 -49.70 -87.00
CA LEU A 359 -3.56 -48.96 -87.46
C LEU A 359 -3.54 -47.48 -87.06
N GLU A 360 -4.68 -46.77 -87.14
CA GLU A 360 -4.74 -45.34 -86.75
C GLU A 360 -4.68 -45.13 -85.23
N PHE A 361 -5.08 -46.15 -84.47
CA PHE A 361 -5.12 -46.14 -83.02
C PHE A 361 -3.73 -46.13 -82.35
N ARG A 362 -2.74 -46.88 -82.89
CA ARG A 362 -1.36 -46.86 -82.35
C ARG A 362 -0.70 -45.48 -82.52
N ASP A 363 -0.99 -44.79 -83.62
CA ASP A 363 -0.40 -43.47 -83.89
C ASP A 363 -1.06 -42.36 -83.03
N LYS A 364 -2.37 -42.49 -82.74
CA LYS A 364 -3.07 -41.61 -81.79
C LYS A 364 -2.61 -41.81 -80.34
N LEU A 365 -2.41 -43.04 -79.88
CA LEU A 365 -1.87 -43.33 -78.54
C LEU A 365 -0.44 -42.78 -78.35
N ARG A 366 0.44 -42.90 -79.36
CA ARG A 366 1.79 -42.32 -79.31
C ARG A 366 1.79 -40.79 -79.30
N ARG A 367 0.80 -40.15 -79.92
CA ARG A 367 0.75 -38.68 -80.03
C ARG A 367 0.01 -38.02 -78.86
N GLY A 368 -0.99 -38.66 -78.25
CA GLY A 368 -1.78 -38.09 -77.17
C GLY A 368 -1.21 -38.42 -75.78
N PRO A 369 -1.52 -39.60 -75.22
CA PRO A 369 -1.16 -39.94 -73.84
C PRO A 369 0.33 -39.86 -73.52
N VAL A 370 1.24 -40.19 -74.44
CA VAL A 370 2.69 -40.05 -74.22
C VAL A 370 3.13 -38.58 -74.15
N ARG A 371 2.49 -37.68 -74.91
CA ARG A 371 2.75 -36.23 -74.83
C ARG A 371 2.16 -35.63 -73.56
N ILE A 372 1.02 -36.13 -73.11
CA ILE A 372 0.41 -35.67 -71.85
C ILE A 372 1.24 -36.17 -70.67
N ALA A 373 1.72 -37.42 -70.69
CA ALA A 373 2.62 -37.93 -69.65
C ALA A 373 3.96 -37.17 -69.59
N SER A 374 4.52 -36.75 -70.73
CA SER A 374 5.70 -35.87 -70.74
C SER A 374 5.39 -34.45 -70.29
N TYR A 375 4.27 -33.85 -70.72
CA TYR A 375 3.85 -32.53 -70.25
C TYR A 375 3.60 -32.50 -68.73
N VAL A 376 2.97 -33.54 -68.18
CA VAL A 376 2.74 -33.66 -66.73
C VAL A 376 4.06 -33.89 -65.99
N LYS A 377 4.99 -34.66 -66.57
CA LYS A 377 6.35 -34.79 -66.03
C LYS A 377 7.06 -33.43 -65.98
N ASP A 378 7.06 -32.67 -67.08
CA ASP A 378 7.73 -31.37 -67.16
C ASP A 378 7.07 -30.33 -66.21
N TYR A 379 5.74 -30.35 -66.08
CA TYR A 379 5.00 -29.50 -65.14
C TYR A 379 5.31 -29.84 -63.67
N LEU A 380 5.44 -31.13 -63.34
CA LEU A 380 5.84 -31.57 -62.01
C LEU A 380 7.31 -31.25 -61.72
N GLU A 381 8.22 -31.45 -62.68
CA GLU A 381 9.63 -31.05 -62.54
C GLU A 381 9.75 -29.54 -62.28
N HIS A 382 8.92 -28.71 -62.92
CA HIS A 382 8.94 -27.27 -62.69
C HIS A 382 8.31 -26.83 -61.35
N LEU A 383 7.29 -27.55 -60.87
CA LEU A 383 6.76 -27.38 -59.50
C LEU A 383 7.78 -27.82 -58.42
N LEU A 384 8.59 -28.83 -58.73
CA LEU A 384 9.62 -29.38 -57.84
C LEU A 384 10.86 -28.48 -57.73
N GLU A 385 11.16 -27.64 -58.73
CA GLU A 385 12.22 -26.63 -58.65
C GLU A 385 11.89 -25.45 -57.72
N GLY A 386 10.62 -25.29 -57.33
CA GLY A 386 10.13 -24.15 -56.56
C GLY A 386 9.78 -24.40 -55.09
N ASP A 387 9.64 -25.64 -54.64
CA ASP A 387 9.01 -25.94 -53.33
C ASP A 387 9.85 -26.85 -52.40
N SER A 388 9.84 -26.54 -51.10
CA SER A 388 10.87 -26.93 -50.11
C SER A 388 10.60 -28.23 -49.35
N ASN A 389 9.76 -29.14 -49.87
CA ASN A 389 9.28 -30.29 -49.11
C ASN A 389 9.78 -31.64 -49.69
N PRO A 390 10.95 -32.15 -49.25
CA PRO A 390 11.68 -33.22 -49.93
C PRO A 390 11.09 -34.63 -49.79
N GLU A 391 10.11 -34.84 -48.90
CA GLU A 391 9.60 -36.19 -48.58
C GLU A 391 8.46 -36.67 -49.48
N LEU A 392 7.70 -35.77 -50.10
CA LEU A 392 6.62 -36.11 -51.05
C LEU A 392 7.14 -36.38 -52.48
N ILE A 393 8.38 -35.99 -52.75
CA ILE A 393 9.00 -36.03 -54.08
C ILE A 393 9.24 -37.47 -54.57
N PRO A 394 9.80 -38.40 -53.75
CA PRO A 394 10.07 -39.75 -54.23
C PRO A 394 8.81 -40.58 -54.47
N SER A 395 7.75 -40.37 -53.66
CA SER A 395 6.50 -41.14 -53.77
C SER A 395 5.68 -40.73 -54.98
N LEU A 396 5.62 -39.43 -55.30
CA LEU A 396 4.96 -38.96 -56.51
C LEU A 396 5.71 -39.41 -57.77
N ALA A 397 7.05 -39.31 -57.77
CA ALA A 397 7.88 -39.76 -58.89
C ALA A 397 7.71 -41.27 -59.17
N LEU A 398 7.67 -42.10 -58.11
CA LEU A 398 7.45 -43.54 -58.25
C LEU A 398 6.07 -43.88 -58.81
N SER A 399 5.01 -43.23 -58.34
CA SER A 399 3.65 -43.49 -58.86
C SER A 399 3.50 -43.09 -60.34
N PHE A 400 4.18 -42.03 -60.78
CA PHE A 400 4.22 -41.65 -62.19
C PHE A 400 5.05 -42.59 -63.05
N ASP A 401 6.19 -43.05 -62.54
CA ASP A 401 7.01 -44.06 -63.22
C ASP A 401 6.24 -45.38 -63.42
N GLU A 402 5.46 -45.79 -62.43
CA GLU A 402 4.55 -46.94 -62.53
C GLU A 402 3.46 -46.72 -63.58
N LEU A 403 2.82 -45.54 -63.59
CA LEU A 403 1.80 -45.20 -64.56
C LEU A 403 2.37 -45.12 -65.99
N HIS A 404 3.57 -44.57 -66.15
CA HIS A 404 4.27 -44.51 -67.44
C HIS A 404 4.63 -45.91 -67.95
N ARG A 405 5.20 -46.77 -67.10
CA ARG A 405 5.49 -48.18 -67.46
C ARG A 405 4.22 -48.96 -67.77
N TYR A 406 3.14 -48.72 -67.04
CA TYR A 406 1.85 -49.34 -67.30
C TYR A 406 1.31 -48.92 -68.68
N LEU A 407 1.32 -47.63 -69.00
CA LEU A 407 0.89 -47.12 -70.31
C LEU A 407 1.77 -47.64 -71.46
N LEU A 408 3.08 -47.77 -71.26
CA LEU A 408 3.98 -48.40 -72.23
C LEU A 408 3.67 -49.89 -72.42
N SER A 409 3.40 -50.63 -71.34
CA SER A 409 3.03 -52.05 -71.42
C SER A 409 1.71 -52.28 -72.16
N LEU A 410 0.76 -51.35 -72.03
CA LEU A 410 -0.48 -51.36 -72.80
C LEU A 410 -0.25 -51.10 -74.30
N ALA A 411 0.82 -50.37 -74.65
CA ALA A 411 1.21 -50.11 -76.04
C ALA A 411 1.96 -51.30 -76.68
N ASP A 412 2.60 -52.17 -75.89
CA ASP A 412 3.49 -53.25 -76.33
C ASP A 412 2.90 -54.68 -76.33
N LEU A 413 1.57 -54.83 -76.24
CA LEU A 413 0.91 -56.15 -76.21
C LEU A 413 0.65 -56.78 -77.62
N PRO A 414 0.46 -58.12 -77.72
CA PRO A 414 1.35 -59.05 -78.43
C PRO A 414 0.91 -59.34 -79.87
N GLN A 415 0.91 -58.34 -80.75
CA GLN A 415 0.84 -58.62 -82.19
C GLN A 415 2.21 -58.74 -82.85
N GLU A 416 3.30 -58.24 -82.25
CA GLU A 416 4.64 -58.35 -82.86
C GLU A 416 5.19 -59.78 -82.89
N MET A 417 4.84 -60.63 -81.92
CA MET A 417 5.17 -62.07 -81.96
C MET A 417 4.32 -62.84 -82.99
N ARG A 418 3.11 -62.38 -83.30
CA ARG A 418 2.24 -62.98 -84.34
C ARG A 418 2.66 -62.51 -85.73
N ILE A 419 2.99 -61.24 -85.87
CA ILE A 419 3.54 -60.62 -87.09
C ILE A 419 4.94 -61.19 -87.40
N ARG A 420 5.83 -61.39 -86.42
CA ARG A 420 7.10 -62.09 -86.67
C ARG A 420 6.92 -63.56 -87.06
N ARG A 421 5.85 -64.23 -86.63
CA ARG A 421 5.53 -65.62 -87.04
C ARG A 421 4.82 -65.71 -88.40
N GLU A 422 4.10 -64.67 -88.80
CA GLU A 422 3.29 -64.67 -90.04
C GLU A 422 3.91 -63.86 -91.19
N LEU A 423 4.87 -62.95 -90.93
CA LEU A 423 5.51 -62.08 -91.92
C LEU A 423 7.03 -62.30 -92.11
N LEU A 424 7.66 -63.24 -91.38
CA LEU A 424 8.97 -63.76 -91.77
C LEU A 424 8.75 -65.03 -92.62
N PRO A 425 9.38 -65.16 -93.79
CA PRO A 425 9.29 -66.39 -94.57
C PRO A 425 9.82 -67.54 -93.70
N LYS A 426 9.13 -68.69 -93.73
CA LYS A 426 9.70 -69.93 -93.21
C LYS A 426 11.08 -70.09 -93.85
N PRO A 427 12.15 -70.40 -93.11
CA PRO A 427 13.38 -70.83 -93.73
C PRO A 427 13.06 -72.13 -94.48
N GLU A 428 13.00 -72.06 -95.81
CA GLU A 428 13.24 -73.23 -96.64
C GLU A 428 14.73 -73.55 -96.50
N ASP A 429 15.03 -74.77 -96.04
CA ASP A 429 16.04 -75.65 -96.63
C ASP A 429 16.22 -76.91 -95.78
N SER A 430 15.53 -77.98 -96.17
CA SER A 430 16.05 -79.36 -96.37
C SER A 430 14.90 -80.37 -96.45
#